data_AF-A0A7U2EP56-F1
#
_entry.id   AF-A0A7U2EP56-F1
#
_cell.length_a   1.000
_cell.length_b   1.000
_cell.length_c   1.000
_cell.angle_alpha   90.00
_cell.angle_beta   90.00
_cell.angle_gamma   90.00
#
_symmetry.space_group_name_H-M   'P 1'
#
loop_
_entity.id
_entity.type
_entity.pdbx_description
1 polymer ?
#
loop_
_entity_poly.entity_id
_entity_poly.type
_entity_poly.pdbx_seq_one_letter_code
_entity_poly.pdbx_strand_id
1 'polypeptide(L)'
;MAFLLRRPFAVTATLTQAATKSTPSITVRAFHNTPLKQHPHFFSPKAPSVASSQHVSKFRQAFRRSYQQAAYNPAAQGDLRQRLMYGAGIFGATLLGINFIFNRETRDDGGMPPFERAYLNDTFMHTGLGVGIIGIAARTLHMNGWSFRLMSANPWLVLGVGLVGSIGTMYGTMATNPRK
;
A
#
# COMPACT_ATOMS: atom_id res chain seq x y z
N MET A 1 10.45 -19.48 50.77
CA MET A 1 10.29 -18.87 49.44
C MET A 1 11.57 -18.16 49.08
N ALA A 2 12.42 -18.79 48.27
CA ALA A 2 13.67 -18.20 47.80
C ALA A 2 14.04 -18.86 46.47
N PHE A 3 13.81 -18.16 45.36
CA PHE A 3 14.40 -18.50 44.07
C PHE A 3 15.53 -17.50 43.83
N LEU A 4 16.75 -17.98 44.07
CA LEU A 4 17.98 -17.31 43.72
C LEU A 4 18.30 -17.58 42.26
N LEU A 5 18.55 -16.47 41.55
CA LEU A 5 19.72 -16.23 40.71
C LEU A 5 19.97 -17.11 39.47
N ARG A 6 20.33 -16.35 38.42
CA ARG A 6 21.46 -16.59 37.50
C ARG A 6 21.23 -17.66 36.44
N ARG A 7 21.01 -17.29 35.20
CA ARG A 7 21.91 -16.63 34.22
C ARG A 7 22.27 -17.64 33.12
N PRO A 8 22.61 -17.15 31.93
CA PRO A 8 22.29 -17.72 30.62
C PRO A 8 23.42 -18.59 30.12
N PHE A 9 23.14 -19.66 29.39
CA PHE A 9 24.11 -20.19 28.44
C PHE A 9 23.38 -20.87 27.28
N ALA A 10 23.49 -20.24 26.11
CA ALA A 10 23.40 -20.93 24.85
C ALA A 10 24.59 -21.90 24.78
N VAL A 11 24.32 -23.17 24.51
CA VAL A 11 25.34 -24.13 24.05
C VAL A 11 24.73 -24.89 22.89
N THR A 12 25.34 -24.65 21.73
CA THR A 12 25.23 -25.46 20.52
C THR A 12 25.69 -26.90 20.82
N ALA A 13 24.86 -27.88 20.50
CA ALA A 13 25.31 -29.25 20.36
C ALA A 13 24.58 -29.90 19.19
N THR A 14 25.33 -30.07 18.10
CA THR A 14 25.09 -31.04 17.04
C THR A 14 24.98 -32.44 17.64
N LEU A 15 23.89 -33.16 17.35
CA LEU A 15 23.96 -34.62 17.32
C LEU A 15 23.23 -35.15 16.08
N THR A 16 24.04 -35.83 15.29
CA THR A 16 23.70 -36.67 14.16
C THR A 16 22.84 -37.86 14.61
N GLN A 17 21.91 -38.24 13.74
CA GLN A 17 21.42 -39.62 13.52
C GLN A 17 20.69 -40.36 14.65
N ALA A 18 19.38 -40.51 14.48
CA ALA A 18 18.71 -41.80 14.71
C ALA A 18 17.48 -41.91 13.80
N ALA A 19 17.46 -42.93 12.96
CA ALA A 19 16.34 -43.29 12.10
C ALA A 19 15.16 -43.82 12.94
N THR A 20 13.93 -43.52 12.57
CA THR A 20 12.95 -44.50 12.04
C THR A 20 11.53 -43.92 11.93
N LYS A 21 10.94 -44.15 10.75
CA LYS A 21 9.50 -44.35 10.46
C LYS A 21 8.52 -43.21 10.78
N SER A 22 8.07 -42.51 9.73
CA SER A 22 6.70 -42.64 9.21
C SER A 22 6.44 -41.66 8.05
N THR A 23 5.64 -42.14 7.11
CA THR A 23 5.25 -41.62 5.79
C THR A 23 4.61 -40.22 5.86
N PRO A 24 4.83 -39.37 4.84
CA PRO A 24 3.67 -39.02 4.01
C PRO A 24 3.94 -39.17 2.51
N SER A 25 2.92 -39.68 1.83
CA SER A 25 2.81 -39.91 0.41
C SER A 25 2.96 -38.60 -0.38
N ILE A 26 4.04 -38.47 -1.14
CA ILE A 26 4.13 -37.47 -2.21
C ILE A 26 3.79 -38.20 -3.51
N THR A 27 2.56 -38.00 -3.98
CA THR A 27 2.15 -38.39 -5.33
C THR A 27 2.80 -37.44 -6.34
N VAL A 28 3.96 -37.81 -6.87
CA VAL A 28 4.51 -37.21 -8.09
C VAL A 28 3.96 -38.02 -9.27
N ARG A 29 2.95 -37.49 -9.97
CA ARG A 29 2.51 -38.06 -11.26
C ARG A 29 3.55 -37.72 -12.32
N ALA A 30 4.57 -38.56 -12.44
CA ALA A 30 5.47 -38.58 -13.59
C ALA A 30 4.84 -39.44 -14.69
N PHE A 31 4.30 -38.82 -15.73
CA PHE A 31 3.95 -39.54 -16.96
C PHE A 31 5.20 -39.73 -17.80
N HIS A 32 5.75 -40.95 -17.79
CA HIS A 32 6.69 -41.46 -18.78
C HIS A 32 5.87 -42.15 -19.89
N ASN A 33 6.02 -41.70 -21.12
CA ASN A 33 5.79 -42.52 -22.31
C ASN A 33 7.13 -42.65 -23.03
N THR A 34 7.73 -43.84 -22.97
CA THR A 34 8.78 -44.25 -23.90
C THR A 34 8.15 -44.57 -25.26
N PRO A 35 8.96 -44.57 -26.34
CA PRO A 35 9.48 -45.87 -26.74
C PRO A 35 10.98 -45.88 -27.05
N LEU A 36 11.56 -47.06 -26.82
CA LEU A 36 12.93 -47.44 -27.13
C LEU A 36 13.32 -47.18 -28.59
N LYS A 37 14.48 -46.56 -28.81
CA LYS A 37 15.37 -46.86 -29.94
C LYS A 37 16.83 -46.68 -29.52
N GLN A 38 17.58 -47.78 -29.59
CA GLN A 38 19.03 -47.85 -29.48
C GLN A 38 19.66 -47.30 -30.76
N HIS A 39 20.71 -46.48 -30.66
CA HIS A 39 21.75 -46.37 -31.68
C HIS A 39 23.04 -45.78 -31.07
N PRO A 40 24.22 -46.39 -31.25
CA PRO A 40 25.48 -45.85 -30.77
C PRO A 40 26.22 -45.15 -31.91
N HIS A 41 26.35 -43.82 -31.87
CA HIS A 41 27.34 -43.10 -32.68
C HIS A 41 27.95 -41.97 -31.85
N PHE A 42 29.22 -42.14 -31.45
CA PHE A 42 30.41 -41.51 -32.05
C PHE A 42 30.47 -39.98 -31.86
N PHE A 43 31.45 -39.59 -31.04
CA PHE A 43 32.01 -38.26 -30.77
C PHE A 43 31.57 -37.11 -31.70
N SER A 44 30.98 -36.07 -31.08
CA SER A 44 30.84 -34.74 -31.69
C SER A 44 31.28 -33.67 -30.68
N PRO A 45 32.23 -32.77 -31.03
CA PRO A 45 32.64 -31.70 -30.14
C PRO A 45 31.59 -30.58 -30.17
N LYS A 46 30.88 -30.37 -29.05
CA LYS A 46 30.04 -29.17 -28.87
C LYS A 46 30.88 -28.04 -28.30
N ALA A 47 31.03 -26.98 -29.09
CA ALA A 47 31.54 -25.69 -28.65
C ALA A 47 30.69 -25.13 -27.48
N PRO A 48 31.28 -24.34 -26.56
CA PRO A 48 30.55 -23.78 -25.43
C PRO A 48 29.58 -22.68 -25.92
N SER A 49 28.29 -22.99 -25.86
CA SER A 49 27.20 -22.01 -26.02
C SER A 49 27.17 -21.11 -24.78
N VAL A 50 27.83 -19.95 -24.86
CA VAL A 50 27.66 -18.88 -23.87
C VAL A 50 26.24 -18.30 -24.00
N ALA A 51 25.58 -18.08 -22.86
CA ALA A 51 24.21 -17.59 -22.69
C ALA A 51 23.09 -18.66 -22.82
N SER A 52 23.01 -19.53 -21.81
CA SER A 52 21.72 -20.16 -21.49
C SER A 52 20.70 -19.07 -21.16
N SER A 53 19.67 -18.99 -22.00
CA SER A 53 18.49 -18.14 -21.85
C SER A 53 17.83 -18.23 -20.46
N GLN A 54 18.10 -19.31 -19.71
CA GLN A 54 17.61 -19.53 -18.35
C GLN A 54 18.31 -18.63 -17.32
N HIS A 55 19.56 -18.21 -17.53
CA HIS A 55 20.23 -17.29 -16.61
C HIS A 55 19.80 -15.84 -16.85
N VAL A 56 19.58 -15.47 -18.13
CA VAL A 56 19.03 -14.16 -18.50
C VAL A 56 17.58 -14.01 -18.01
N SER A 57 16.77 -15.07 -18.08
CA SER A 57 15.40 -15.03 -17.55
C SER A 57 15.36 -14.92 -16.03
N LYS A 58 16.23 -15.64 -15.31
CA LYS A 58 16.36 -15.52 -13.84
C LYS A 58 16.81 -14.13 -13.40
N PHE A 59 17.77 -13.52 -14.11
CA PHE A 59 18.20 -12.15 -13.83
C PHE A 59 17.07 -11.13 -14.11
N ARG A 60 16.35 -11.27 -15.23
CA ARG A 60 15.17 -10.43 -15.53
C ARG A 60 14.06 -10.60 -14.49
N GLN A 61 13.90 -11.79 -13.92
CA GLN A 61 12.89 -12.07 -12.91
C GLN A 61 13.29 -11.55 -11.53
N ALA A 62 14.59 -11.51 -11.20
CA ALA A 62 15.12 -10.89 -9.99
C ALA A 62 15.04 -9.35 -10.02
N PHE A 63 15.16 -8.73 -11.20
CA PHE A 63 14.99 -7.27 -11.37
C PHE A 63 13.54 -6.82 -11.58
N ARG A 64 12.59 -7.74 -11.73
CA ARG A 64 11.17 -7.47 -11.49
C ARG A 64 10.96 -7.36 -9.98
N ARG A 65 11.50 -6.30 -9.40
CA ARG A 65 11.11 -5.79 -8.08
C ARG A 65 9.59 -5.87 -8.02
N SER A 66 9.15 -6.64 -7.04
CA SER A 66 7.80 -6.63 -6.48
C SER A 66 7.29 -5.20 -6.40
N TYR A 67 6.56 -4.78 -7.44
CA TYR A 67 5.48 -3.83 -7.23
C TYR A 67 4.66 -4.47 -6.12
N GLN A 68 4.66 -3.80 -4.97
CA GLN A 68 3.91 -4.14 -3.77
C GLN A 68 2.60 -4.78 -4.21
N GLN A 69 2.39 -6.06 -3.90
CA GLN A 69 1.06 -6.62 -4.02
C GLN A 69 0.19 -5.75 -3.12
N ALA A 70 -0.70 -4.97 -3.75
CA ALA A 70 -1.58 -4.08 -3.03
C ALA A 70 -2.27 -4.92 -1.96
N ALA A 71 -2.17 -4.49 -0.70
CA ALA A 71 -2.82 -5.17 0.41
C ALA A 71 -4.29 -5.39 0.03
N TYR A 72 -4.77 -6.62 0.24
CA TYR A 72 -6.13 -7.01 -0.08
C TYR A 72 -7.10 -6.02 0.58
N ASN A 73 -7.70 -5.15 -0.23
CA ASN A 73 -8.70 -4.20 0.21
C ASN A 73 -10.06 -4.78 -0.18
N PRO A 74 -10.83 -5.36 0.76
CA PRO A 74 -12.14 -5.92 0.46
C PRO A 74 -13.11 -4.85 -0.06
N ALA A 75 -12.88 -3.58 0.27
CA ALA A 75 -13.64 -2.46 -0.31
C ALA A 75 -13.23 -2.14 -1.74
N ALA A 76 -12.18 -2.75 -2.31
CA ALA A 76 -11.74 -2.56 -3.70
C ALA A 76 -12.38 -3.51 -4.71
N GLN A 77 -12.98 -4.60 -4.23
CA GLN A 77 -13.41 -5.72 -5.06
C GLN A 77 -14.94 -5.81 -5.26
N GLY A 78 -15.66 -4.69 -5.08
CA GLY A 78 -17.11 -4.59 -5.26
C GLY A 78 -17.52 -3.60 -6.35
N ASP A 79 -18.77 -3.71 -6.80
CA ASP A 79 -19.38 -2.81 -7.79
C ASP A 79 -19.29 -1.34 -7.31
N LEU A 80 -19.04 -0.41 -8.23
CA LEU A 80 -18.83 1.01 -7.95
C LEU A 80 -20.03 1.61 -7.19
N ARG A 81 -21.24 1.15 -7.52
CA ARG A 81 -22.48 1.56 -6.85
C ARG A 81 -22.52 1.11 -5.40
N GLN A 82 -22.11 -0.12 -5.10
CA GLN A 82 -22.04 -0.64 -3.74
C GLN A 82 -21.01 0.14 -2.91
N ARG A 83 -19.85 0.45 -3.48
CA ARG A 83 -18.81 1.24 -2.82
C ARG A 83 -19.26 2.67 -2.54
N LEU A 84 -19.94 3.30 -3.50
CA LEU A 84 -20.49 4.64 -3.33
C LEU A 84 -21.59 4.67 -2.27
N MET A 85 -22.53 3.72 -2.30
CA MET A 85 -23.59 3.62 -1.30
C MET A 85 -23.06 3.33 0.10
N TYR A 86 -22.09 2.41 0.24
CA TYR A 86 -21.47 2.09 1.52
C TYR A 86 -20.70 3.29 2.09
N GLY A 87 -19.90 3.96 1.24
CA GLY A 87 -19.17 5.16 1.63
C GLY A 87 -20.11 6.32 2.00
N ALA A 88 -21.12 6.59 1.17
CA ALA A 88 -22.13 7.60 1.44
C ALA A 88 -22.95 7.29 2.69
N GLY A 89 -23.27 6.02 2.93
CA GLY A 89 -23.97 5.54 4.12
C GLY A 89 -23.18 5.81 5.40
N ILE A 90 -21.90 5.43 5.44
CA ILE A 90 -21.04 5.70 6.62
C ILE A 90 -20.90 7.20 6.84
N PHE A 91 -20.61 7.96 5.79
CA PHE A 91 -20.42 9.41 5.88
C PHE A 91 -21.71 10.12 6.34
N GLY A 92 -22.84 9.82 5.69
CA GLY A 92 -24.14 10.40 6.03
C GLY A 92 -24.61 9.99 7.43
N ALA A 93 -24.44 8.73 7.82
CA ALA A 93 -24.76 8.26 9.17
C ALA A 93 -23.90 8.97 10.23
N THR A 94 -22.62 9.20 9.94
CA THR A 94 -21.74 9.97 10.83
C THR A 94 -22.21 11.42 10.97
N LEU A 95 -22.57 12.09 9.86
CA LEU A 95 -23.08 13.47 9.90
C LEU A 95 -24.38 13.58 10.73
N LEU A 96 -25.32 12.66 10.52
CA LEU A 96 -26.55 12.61 11.30
C LEU A 96 -26.27 12.28 12.76
N GLY A 97 -25.41 11.29 13.01
CA GLY A 97 -24.99 10.90 14.35
C GLY A 97 -24.35 12.06 15.12
N ILE A 98 -23.48 12.83 14.47
CA ILE A 98 -22.87 14.02 15.10
C ILE A 98 -23.92 15.07 15.45
N ASN A 99 -24.87 15.33 14.55
CA ASN A 99 -25.93 16.30 14.84
C ASN A 99 -26.84 15.84 15.98
N PHE A 100 -27.23 14.56 16.02
CA PHE A 100 -28.13 14.04 17.05
C PHE A 100 -27.45 13.82 18.41
N ILE A 101 -26.16 13.45 18.45
CA ILE A 101 -25.42 13.20 19.71
C ILE A 101 -24.72 14.47 20.21
N PHE A 102 -23.97 15.17 19.36
CA PHE A 102 -23.05 16.23 19.79
C PHE A 102 -23.59 17.65 19.56
N ASN A 103 -24.32 17.90 18.47
CA ASN A 103 -24.88 19.21 18.14
C ASN A 103 -26.38 19.30 18.46
N ARG A 104 -26.78 18.76 19.61
CA ARG A 104 -28.18 18.77 20.03
C ARG A 104 -28.57 20.19 20.47
N GLU A 105 -29.62 20.73 19.85
CA GLU A 105 -30.15 22.08 20.12
C GLU A 105 -30.65 22.26 21.58
N THR A 106 -30.85 21.16 22.32
CA THR A 106 -31.31 21.12 23.73
C THR A 106 -30.17 21.16 24.75
N ARG A 107 -29.06 21.83 24.43
CA ARG A 107 -27.90 21.94 25.33
C ARG A 107 -27.99 23.25 26.12
N ASP A 108 -28.15 23.12 27.43
CA ASP A 108 -28.33 24.23 28.38
C ASP A 108 -27.01 24.93 28.80
N ASP A 109 -25.85 24.46 28.31
CA ASP A 109 -24.51 24.94 28.70
C ASP A 109 -24.09 26.30 28.09
N GLY A 110 -25.04 27.08 27.56
CA GLY A 110 -24.73 28.31 26.83
C GLY A 110 -24.13 27.98 25.46
N GLY A 111 -24.99 27.98 24.43
CA GLY A 111 -24.57 27.77 23.05
C GLY A 111 -23.45 28.74 22.63
N MET A 112 -22.59 28.27 21.72
CA MET A 112 -21.50 29.07 21.15
C MET A 112 -22.07 30.39 20.58
N PRO A 113 -21.47 31.56 20.93
CA PRO A 113 -21.91 32.85 20.43
C PRO A 113 -22.11 32.87 18.90
N PRO A 114 -23.10 33.60 18.37
CA PRO A 114 -23.44 33.57 16.95
C PRO A 114 -22.27 33.87 16.00
N PHE A 115 -21.36 34.75 16.41
CA PHE A 115 -20.18 35.11 15.62
C PHE A 115 -19.15 33.98 15.56
N GLU A 116 -18.87 33.32 16.70
CA GLU A 116 -17.90 32.23 16.78
C GLU A 116 -18.36 31.04 15.94
N ARG A 117 -19.68 30.77 15.98
CA ARG A 117 -20.31 29.72 15.17
C ARG A 117 -20.18 30.01 13.68
N ALA A 118 -20.43 31.26 13.26
CA ALA A 118 -20.31 31.65 11.85
C ALA A 118 -18.86 31.56 11.37
N TYR A 119 -17.90 32.05 12.16
CA TYR A 119 -16.48 32.01 11.83
C TYR A 119 -15.96 30.57 11.67
N LEU A 120 -16.34 29.67 12.58
CA LEU A 120 -15.97 28.26 12.47
C LEU A 120 -16.61 27.59 11.26
N ASN A 121 -17.89 27.86 10.99
CA ASN A 121 -18.58 27.32 9.84
C ASN A 121 -17.91 27.75 8.53
N ASP A 122 -17.57 29.03 8.38
CA ASP A 122 -16.90 29.54 7.18
C ASP A 122 -15.50 28.93 7.00
N THR A 123 -14.76 28.75 8.09
CA THR A 123 -13.45 28.10 8.08
C THR A 123 -13.55 26.64 7.63
N PHE A 124 -14.52 25.90 8.18
CA PHE A 124 -14.75 24.51 7.80
C PHE A 124 -15.30 24.38 6.38
N MET A 125 -16.11 25.32 5.92
CA MET A 125 -16.56 25.37 4.53
C MET A 125 -15.39 25.54 3.56
N HIS A 126 -14.52 26.52 3.79
CA HIS A 126 -13.37 26.77 2.91
C HIS A 126 -12.36 25.62 2.94
N THR A 127 -12.06 25.11 4.14
CA THR A 127 -11.10 24.01 4.31
C THR A 127 -11.68 22.70 3.78
N GLY A 128 -12.92 22.39 4.12
CA GLY A 128 -13.63 21.18 3.68
C GLY A 128 -13.78 21.13 2.16
N LEU A 129 -14.17 22.26 1.55
CA LEU A 129 -14.23 22.39 0.10
C LEU A 129 -12.84 22.23 -0.52
N GLY A 130 -11.82 22.91 0.02
CA GLY A 130 -10.44 22.82 -0.47
C GLY A 130 -9.91 21.39 -0.45
N VAL A 131 -10.08 20.68 0.67
CA VAL A 131 -9.70 19.26 0.80
C VAL A 131 -10.52 18.37 -0.15
N GLY A 132 -11.81 18.64 -0.32
CA GLY A 132 -12.66 17.93 -1.27
C GLY A 132 -12.17 18.02 -2.71
N ILE A 133 -11.83 19.24 -3.17
CA ILE A 133 -11.27 19.46 -4.51
C ILE A 133 -9.93 18.74 -4.67
N ILE A 134 -9.03 18.87 -3.69
CA ILE A 134 -7.72 18.20 -3.71
C ILE A 134 -7.89 16.68 -3.77
N GLY A 135 -8.82 16.12 -2.99
CA GLY A 135 -9.09 14.68 -2.96
C GLY A 135 -9.56 14.15 -4.32
N ILE A 136 -10.47 14.86 -4.98
CA ILE A 136 -10.95 14.51 -6.33
C ILE A 136 -9.79 14.60 -7.34
N ALA A 137 -9.04 15.71 -7.32
CA ALA A 137 -7.89 15.90 -8.22
C ALA A 137 -6.82 14.83 -8.02
N ALA A 138 -6.48 14.50 -6.78
CA ALA A 138 -5.53 13.44 -6.47
C ALA A 138 -6.03 12.09 -6.99
N ARG A 139 -7.33 11.78 -6.79
CA ARG A 139 -7.91 10.52 -7.27
C ARG A 139 -7.88 10.43 -8.79
N THR A 140 -8.23 11.49 -9.51
CA THR A 140 -8.22 11.48 -10.99
C THR A 140 -6.81 11.34 -11.54
N LEU A 141 -5.83 12.08 -11.01
CA LEU A 141 -4.42 11.98 -11.41
C LEU A 141 -3.83 10.60 -11.13
N HIS A 142 -4.19 10.00 -10.00
CA HIS A 142 -3.70 8.67 -9.62
C HIS A 142 -4.30 7.57 -10.51
N MET A 143 -5.62 7.58 -10.72
CA MET A 143 -6.29 6.58 -11.57
C MET A 143 -5.83 6.65 -13.03
N ASN A 144 -5.50 7.85 -13.52
CA ASN A 144 -4.97 8.06 -14.87
C ASN A 144 -3.47 7.70 -15.01
N GLY A 145 -2.80 7.27 -13.94
CA GLY A 145 -1.38 6.92 -13.94
C GLY A 145 -0.43 8.11 -14.10
N TRP A 146 -0.94 9.34 -14.03
CA TRP A 146 -0.15 10.55 -14.23
C TRP A 146 0.92 10.71 -13.14
N SER A 147 0.58 10.40 -11.89
CA SER A 147 1.52 10.43 -10.77
C SER A 147 2.75 9.55 -11.02
N PHE A 148 2.56 8.35 -11.58
CA PHE A 148 3.66 7.44 -11.89
C PHE A 148 4.54 8.00 -13.02
N ARG A 149 3.91 8.47 -14.10
CA ARG A 149 4.63 9.03 -15.25
C ARG A 149 5.48 10.22 -14.85
N LEU A 150 4.92 11.14 -14.06
CA LEU A 150 5.62 12.32 -13.59
C LEU A 150 6.82 11.95 -12.69
N MET A 151 6.63 11.03 -11.74
CA MET A 151 7.70 10.57 -10.85
C MET A 151 8.81 9.79 -11.59
N SER A 152 8.44 9.02 -12.62
CA SER A 152 9.40 8.30 -13.47
C SER A 152 10.16 9.20 -14.45
N ALA A 153 9.55 10.32 -14.87
CA ALA A 153 10.14 11.23 -15.85
C ALA A 153 11.19 12.15 -15.21
N ASN A 154 10.87 12.77 -14.07
CA ASN A 154 11.83 13.59 -13.33
C ASN A 154 11.47 13.67 -11.83
N PRO A 155 12.09 12.83 -10.98
CA PRO A 155 11.80 12.83 -9.55
C PRO A 155 12.27 14.11 -8.84
N TRP A 156 13.32 14.76 -9.34
CA TRP A 156 13.82 16.02 -8.77
C TRP A 156 12.84 17.16 -8.99
N LEU A 157 12.14 17.18 -10.13
CA LEU A 157 11.11 18.16 -10.39
C LEU A 157 9.95 18.03 -9.39
N VAL A 158 9.53 16.82 -9.06
CA VAL A 158 8.49 16.59 -8.04
C VAL A 158 8.90 17.16 -6.70
N LEU A 159 10.13 16.85 -6.26
CA LEU A 159 10.66 17.35 -4.99
C LEU A 159 10.81 18.87 -5.00
N GLY A 160 11.34 19.43 -6.08
CA GLY A 160 11.54 20.88 -6.23
C GLY A 160 10.22 21.65 -6.26
N VAL A 161 9.26 21.23 -7.08
CA VAL A 161 7.93 21.86 -7.17
C VAL A 161 7.17 21.70 -5.86
N GLY A 162 7.25 20.55 -5.19
CA GLY A 162 6.66 20.35 -3.87
C GLY A 162 7.24 21.29 -2.81
N LEU A 163 8.56 21.48 -2.80
CA LEU A 163 9.24 22.39 -1.88
C LEU A 163 8.86 23.85 -2.14
N VAL A 164 8.93 24.28 -3.40
CA VAL A 164 8.57 25.65 -3.80
C VAL A 164 7.10 25.92 -3.53
N GLY A 165 6.20 24.95 -3.79
CA GLY A 165 4.79 25.06 -3.46
C GLY A 165 4.53 25.21 -1.96
N SER A 166 5.25 24.46 -1.12
CA SER A 166 5.15 24.57 0.34
C SER A 166 5.58 25.95 0.85
N ILE A 167 6.77 26.41 0.43
CA ILE A 167 7.30 27.74 0.79
C ILE A 167 6.40 28.85 0.24
N GLY A 168 5.95 28.71 -1.01
CA GLY A 168 5.06 29.65 -1.66
C GLY A 168 3.72 29.76 -0.95
N THR A 169 3.18 28.66 -0.41
CA THR A 169 1.96 28.69 0.40
C THR A 169 2.16 29.49 1.68
N MET A 170 3.29 29.31 2.37
CA MET A 170 3.64 30.08 3.57
C MET A 170 3.80 31.58 3.28
N TYR A 171 4.45 31.94 2.17
CA TYR A 171 4.53 33.35 1.76
C TYR A 171 3.17 33.91 1.34
N GLY A 172 2.34 33.10 0.68
CA GLY A 172 0.99 33.50 0.28
C GLY A 172 0.08 33.83 1.46
N THR A 173 0.11 33.01 2.52
CA THR A 173 -0.65 33.30 3.74
C THR A 173 -0.13 34.55 4.44
N MET A 174 1.18 34.78 4.46
CA MET A 174 1.77 36.00 5.02
C MET A 174 1.42 37.26 4.22
N ALA A 175 1.30 37.15 2.90
CA ALA A 175 0.95 38.26 2.01
C ALA A 175 -0.56 38.58 1.99
N THR A 176 -1.41 37.71 2.57
CA THR A 176 -2.86 37.90 2.56
C THR A 176 -3.29 38.73 3.78
N ASN A 177 -4.05 39.81 3.55
CA ASN A 177 -4.51 40.70 4.61
C ASN A 177 -5.60 39.99 5.47
N PRO A 178 -5.47 39.96 6.80
CA PRO A 178 -6.40 39.25 7.70
C PRO A 178 -7.76 39.94 7.89
N ARG A 179 -7.99 41.12 7.30
CA ARG A 179 -9.22 41.93 7.48
C ARG A 179 -10.15 41.92 6.26
N LYS A 180 -10.03 40.93 5.39
CA LYS A 180 -11.00 40.67 4.32
C LYS A 180 -11.79 39.42 4.62
#